data_AF-A0A6V7KWM0-F1
#
_entry.id   AF-A0A6V7KWM0-F1
#
_cell.length_a   1.000
_cell.length_b   1.000
_cell.length_c   1.000
_cell.angle_alpha   90.00
_cell.angle_beta   90.00
_cell.angle_gamma   90.00
#
_symmetry.space_group_name_H-M   'P 1'
#
loop_
_entity.id
_entity.type
_entity.pdbx_description
1 polymer ?
#
loop_
_entity_poly.entity_id
_entity_poly.type
_entity_poly.pdbx_seq_one_letter_code
_entity_poly.pdbx_strand_id
1 'polypeptide(L)' 'PPAKYQFDYHVNDEYGNDYSHKETRDGESTQGVYTVLLPDGRKQIVHYMADRNGYRPTITYENPQSGKSGYNQGYQY' A
#
# COMPACT_ATOMS: atom_id res chain seq x y z
N PRO A 1 10.86 26.30 -6.26
CA PRO A 1 10.99 24.98 -6.94
C PRO A 1 9.77 24.14 -6.58
N PRO A 2 9.26 23.27 -7.48
CA PRO A 2 8.12 22.43 -7.14
C PRO A 2 8.57 21.34 -6.14
N ALA A 3 7.64 20.85 -5.31
CA ALA A 3 7.97 19.99 -4.17
C ALA A 3 8.55 18.64 -4.62
N LYS A 4 9.58 18.16 -3.90
CA LYS A 4 10.18 16.84 -4.11
C LYS A 4 10.44 16.18 -2.76
N TYR A 5 9.88 15.00 -2.56
CA TYR A 5 10.07 14.22 -1.34
C TYR A 5 9.81 12.74 -1.59
N GLN A 6 10.26 11.94 -0.64
CA GLN A 6 9.93 10.53 -0.52
C GLN A 6 9.81 10.19 0.97
N PHE A 7 8.82 9.37 1.32
CA PHE A 7 8.70 8.81 2.66
C PHE A 7 8.20 7.36 2.60
N ASP A 8 8.42 6.66 3.69
CA ASP A 8 7.94 5.30 3.94
C ASP A 8 7.74 5.13 5.44
N TYR A 9 6.63 4.51 5.86
CA TYR A 9 6.44 4.04 7.22
C TYR A 9 5.62 2.75 7.25
N HIS A 10 5.81 1.99 8.32
CA HIS A 10 5.07 0.78 8.61
C HIS A 10 4.77 0.73 10.11
N VAL A 11 3.50 0.49 10.45
CA VAL A 11 3.06 0.24 11.82
C VAL A 11 2.60 -1.20 11.89
N ASN A 12 3.19 -1.94 12.82
CA ASN A 12 2.78 -3.26 13.24
C ASN A 12 2.87 -3.31 14.76
N ASP A 13 1.73 -3.46 15.44
CA ASP A 13 1.68 -3.44 16.90
C ASP A 13 0.86 -4.60 17.50
N GLU A 14 0.91 -4.71 18.83
CA GLU A 14 0.21 -5.74 19.60
C GLU A 14 -1.31 -5.56 19.65
N TYR A 15 -1.83 -4.40 19.24
CA TYR A 15 -3.26 -4.10 19.19
C TYR A 15 -3.90 -4.56 17.87
N GLY A 16 -3.13 -5.19 16.98
CA GLY A 16 -3.61 -5.71 15.70
C GLY A 16 -3.59 -4.68 14.58
N ASN A 17 -2.93 -3.54 14.77
CA ASN A 17 -2.70 -2.60 13.69
C ASN A 17 -1.61 -3.13 12.76
N ASP A 18 -1.91 -3.23 11.47
CA ASP A 18 -0.91 -3.47 10.42
C ASP A 18 -1.24 -2.58 9.22
N TYR A 19 -0.51 -1.47 9.09
CA TYR A 19 -0.65 -0.54 7.98
C TYR A 19 0.69 0.07 7.57
N SER A 20 0.88 0.22 6.26
CA SER A 20 2.09 0.81 5.68
C SER A 20 1.73 1.86 4.64
N HIS A 21 2.65 2.80 4.40
CA HIS A 21 2.48 3.81 3.37
C HIS A 21 3.83 4.27 2.87
N LYS A 22 4.01 4.18 1.56
CA LYS A 22 5.16 4.71 0.83
C LYS A 22 4.67 5.67 -0.24
N GLU A 23 5.29 6.84 -0.32
CA GLU A 23 4.96 7.86 -1.31
C GLU A 23 6.22 8.52 -1.85
N THR A 24 6.17 8.90 -3.12
CA THR A 24 7.16 9.77 -3.76
C THR A 24 6.43 10.86 -4.51
N ARG A 25 6.90 12.10 -4.37
CA ARG A 25 6.44 13.24 -5.14
C ARG A 25 7.59 13.83 -5.94
N ASP A 26 7.36 14.03 -7.23
CA ASP A 26 8.20 14.85 -8.08
C ASP A 26 7.32 15.90 -8.78
N GLY A 27 7.45 17.14 -8.30
CA GLY A 27 6.72 18.28 -8.78
C GLY A 27 5.23 18.20 -8.50
N GLU A 28 4.45 17.90 -9.54
CA GLU A 28 2.99 17.76 -9.46
C GLU A 28 2.51 16.31 -9.52
N SER A 29 3.41 15.36 -9.79
CA SER A 29 3.10 13.94 -9.77
C SER A 29 3.45 13.37 -8.40
N THR A 30 2.48 12.72 -7.79
CA THR A 30 2.64 11.93 -6.58
C THR A 30 2.23 10.50 -6.89
N GLN A 31 3.06 9.54 -6.50
CA GLN A 31 2.75 8.12 -6.58
C GLN A 31 3.00 7.47 -5.23
N GLY A 32 2.16 6.51 -4.87
CA GLY A 32 2.34 5.81 -3.61
C GLY A 32 1.58 4.50 -3.54
N VAL A 33 1.83 3.80 -2.45
CA VAL A 33 1.11 2.61 -2.06
C VAL A 33 0.84 2.67 -0.56
N TYR A 34 -0.37 2.36 -0.15
CA TYR A 34 -0.67 2.08 1.25
C TYR A 34 -1.33 0.71 1.41
N THR A 35 -1.09 0.08 2.56
CA THR A 35 -1.66 -1.21 2.94
C THR A 35 -2.41 -1.07 4.25
N VAL A 36 -3.56 -1.75 4.37
CA VAL A 36 -4.35 -1.82 5.61
C VAL A 36 -4.79 -3.27 5.83
N LEU A 37 -4.51 -3.82 7.01
CA LEU A 37 -5.13 -5.07 7.47
C LEU A 37 -6.59 -4.82 7.84
N LEU A 38 -7.49 -5.54 7.20
CA LEU A 38 -8.93 -5.44 7.42
C LEU A 38 -9.38 -6.37 8.56
N PRO A 39 -10.55 -6.09 9.20
CA PRO A 39 -11.11 -6.94 10.26
C PRO A 39 -11.38 -8.39 9.83
N ASP A 40 -11.53 -8.66 8.53
CA ASP A 40 -11.71 -10.01 7.98
C ASP A 40 -10.38 -10.74 7.70
N GLY A 41 -9.26 -10.13 8.08
CA GLY A 41 -7.91 -10.68 7.94
C GLY A 41 -7.29 -10.46 6.55
N ARG A 42 -8.00 -9.87 5.58
CA ARG A 42 -7.40 -9.51 4.29
C ARG A 42 -6.50 -8.29 4.41
N LYS A 43 -5.46 -8.21 3.58
CA LYS A 43 -4.73 -6.95 3.37
C LYS A 43 -5.30 -6.23 2.15
N GLN A 44 -5.82 -5.03 2.35
CA GLN A 44 -6.14 -4.12 1.25
C GLN A 44 -4.88 -3.36 0.85
N ILE A 45 -4.50 -3.42 -0.42
CA ILE A 45 -3.36 -2.69 -0.97
C ILE A 45 -3.88 -1.70 -2.00
N VAL A 46 -3.53 -0.43 -1.84
CA VAL A 46 -3.94 0.64 -2.74
C VAL A 46 -2.71 1.30 -3.34
N HIS A 47 -2.46 1.03 -4.61
CA HIS A 47 -1.51 1.78 -5.42
C HIS A 47 -2.21 3.00 -5.99
N TYR A 48 -1.58 4.16 -6.01
CA TYR A 48 -2.19 5.35 -6.57
C TYR A 48 -1.21 6.26 -7.29
N MET A 49 -1.76 7.02 -8.23
CA MET A 49 -1.12 8.20 -8.82
C MET A 49 -2.04 9.40 -8.63
N ALA A 50 -1.48 10.53 -8.20
CA ALA A 50 -2.16 11.80 -8.07
C ALA A 50 -1.37 12.85 -8.86
N ASP A 51 -2.04 13.48 -9.82
CA ASP A 51 -1.48 14.55 -10.66
C ASP A 51 -2.59 15.52 -11.09
N ARG A 52 -2.35 16.34 -12.12
CA ARG A 52 -3.35 17.26 -12.68
C ARG A 52 -4.64 16.58 -13.14
N ASN A 53 -4.59 15.29 -13.46
CA ASN A 53 -5.75 14.51 -13.89
C ASN A 53 -6.48 13.85 -12.70
N GLY A 54 -6.14 14.22 -11.47
CA GLY A 54 -6.78 13.73 -10.24
C GLY A 54 -6.14 12.47 -9.66
N TYR A 55 -6.79 11.91 -8.65
CA TYR A 55 -6.36 10.71 -7.93
C TYR A 55 -6.87 9.45 -8.63
N ARG A 56 -5.96 8.53 -8.97
CA ARG A 56 -6.25 7.29 -9.70
C ARG A 56 -5.71 6.09 -8.92
N PRO A 57 -6.55 5.41 -8.12
CA PRO A 57 -6.15 4.24 -7.36
C PRO A 57 -6.36 2.94 -8.14
N THR A 58 -5.50 1.95 -7.87
CA THR A 58 -5.69 0.53 -8.15
C THR A 58 -5.72 -0.20 -6.82
N ILE A 59 -6.83 -0.89 -6.54
CA ILE A 59 -7.08 -1.54 -5.25
C ILE A 59 -6.99 -3.06 -5.47
N THR A 60 -6.19 -3.72 -4.64
CA THR A 60 -6.07 -5.18 -4.61
C THR A 60 -6.25 -5.69 -3.18
N TYR A 61 -6.56 -6.98 -3.06
CA TYR A 61 -6.73 -7.65 -1.78
C TYR A 61 -5.88 -8.90 -1.74
N GLU A 62 -5.12 -9.06 -0.66
CA GLU A 62 -4.48 -10.33 -0.33
C GLU A 62 -5.35 -11.04 0.71
N ASN A 63 -5.66 -12.31 0.45
CA ASN A 63 -6.44 -13.11 1.40
C ASN A 63 -5.64 -13.35 2.69
N PRO A 64 -6.31 -13.49 3.85
CA PRO A 64 -5.66 -13.97 5.05
C PRO A 64 -4.96 -15.27 4.71
N GLN A 65 -3.63 -15.27 4.90
CA GLN A 65 -2.79 -16.38 4.51
C GLN A 65 -3.26 -17.60 5.30
N SER A 66 -3.91 -18.55 4.62
CA SER A 66 -4.41 -19.79 5.20
C SER A 66 -3.20 -20.67 5.54
N GLY A 67 -2.51 -20.35 6.63
CA GLY A 67 -1.40 -21.09 7.21
C GLY A 67 -0.22 -21.42 6.28
N LYS A 68 0.90 -20.69 6.44
CA LYS A 68 2.19 -21.22 6.95
C LYS A 68 3.37 -20.32 6.56
N SER A 69 4.35 -20.32 7.46
CA SER A 69 5.80 -20.22 7.23
C SER A 69 6.20 -20.03 5.77
N GLY A 70 6.94 -18.94 5.51
CA GLY A 70 7.05 -18.33 4.20
C GLY A 70 7.44 -19.27 3.07
N TYR A 71 6.79 -19.08 1.92
CA TYR A 71 7.39 -19.28 0.62
C TYR A 71 6.70 -18.36 -0.38
N ASN A 72 7.54 -17.63 -1.11
CA ASN A 72 7.27 -16.84 -2.29
C ASN A 72 6.60 -17.72 -3.37
N GLN A 73 5.44 -17.31 -3.90
CA GLN A 73 5.02 -17.63 -5.27
C GLN A 73 3.77 -16.82 -5.63
N GLY A 74 3.97 -15.87 -6.54
CA GLY A 74 2.88 -15.13 -7.14
C GLY A 74 1.95 -16.04 -7.95
N TYR A 75 0.68 -15.67 -7.98
CA TYR A 75 -0.21 -16.07 -9.07
C TYR A 75 -1.00 -14.86 -9.55
N GLN A 76 -0.85 -14.68 -10.85
CA GLN A 76 -1.51 -13.74 -11.73
C GLN A 76 -2.89 -14.28 -12.10
N TYR A 77 -3.90 -13.40 -12.11
CA TYR A 77 -5.08 -13.53 -12.95
C TYR A 77 -5.27 -12.20 -13.67
#